data_AF-A0A8T5SWZ7-F1
#
_entry.id   AF-A0A8T5SWZ7-F1
#
_cell.length_a   1.000
_cell.length_b   1.000
_cell.length_c   1.000
_cell.angle_alpha   90.00
_cell.angle_beta   90.00
_cell.angle_gamma   90.00
#
_symmetry.space_group_name_H-M   'P 1'
#
loop_
_entity.id
_entity.type
_entity.pdbx_description
1 polymer ?
#
loop_
_entity_poly.entity_id
_entity_poly.type
_entity_poly.pdbx_seq_one_letter_code
_entity_poly.pdbx_strand_id
1 'polypeptide(L)'
;MMNDDYYDPYQQETGSSIGRWLIFGLLLILGPIGVIGATMLMPPEMIYFYMFFYVPMVIFGLYATYRWAQGRTIAPTDVSEDDRILESMRKHALSAQKTPHSDTFGCANCGKQFLLANATPVDVDIVLCPFCDTRLHLTE
;
A
#
# COMPACT_ATOMS: atom_id res chain seq x y z
N MET A 1 -34.95 6.12 -6.50
CA MET A 1 -34.08 7.07 -5.80
C MET A 1 -33.84 6.49 -4.40
N MET A 2 -32.84 5.63 -4.29
CA MET A 2 -32.34 5.12 -3.03
C MET A 2 -31.08 5.93 -2.73
N ASN A 3 -30.97 6.42 -1.50
CA ASN A 3 -29.98 7.37 -1.05
C ASN A 3 -28.76 6.58 -0.54
N ASP A 4 -27.77 6.36 -1.41
CA ASP A 4 -26.51 5.67 -1.09
C ASP A 4 -25.47 6.68 -0.61
N ASP A 5 -25.78 7.41 0.46
CA ASP A 5 -24.78 8.16 1.22
C ASP A 5 -23.96 7.16 2.05
N TYR A 6 -23.08 6.41 1.37
CA TYR A 6 -22.11 5.52 1.98
C TYR A 6 -21.11 6.37 2.78
N TYR A 7 -21.22 6.32 4.11
CA TYR A 7 -20.31 6.99 5.01
C TYR A 7 -18.97 6.27 4.97
N ASP A 8 -17.94 6.92 4.41
CA ASP A 8 -16.57 6.41 4.37
C ASP A 8 -15.79 6.92 5.60
N PRO A 9 -15.52 6.06 6.61
CA PRO A 9 -14.82 6.46 7.84
C PRO A 9 -13.30 6.60 7.64
N TYR A 10 -12.77 6.39 6.44
CA TYR A 10 -11.34 6.35 6.16
C TYR A 10 -10.84 7.57 5.39
N GLN A 11 -11.25 8.79 5.77
CA GLN A 11 -10.41 9.97 5.52
C GLN A 11 -9.16 9.89 6.41
N GLN A 12 -8.18 9.09 5.96
CA GLN A 12 -6.88 9.01 6.60
C GLN A 12 -6.08 10.26 6.23
N GLU A 13 -6.42 11.38 6.88
CA GLU A 13 -5.63 12.60 6.90
C GLU A 13 -4.26 12.29 7.52
N THR A 14 -3.37 11.69 6.72
CA THR A 14 -1.95 11.58 7.04
C THR A 14 -1.28 12.92 6.70
N GLY A 15 -1.83 14.00 7.28
CA GLY A 15 -1.25 15.32 7.24
C GLY A 15 -0.05 15.43 8.17
N SER A 16 0.81 16.42 7.91
CA SER A 16 1.89 16.84 8.80
C SER A 16 1.35 17.05 10.22
N SER A 17 1.77 16.23 11.18
CA SER A 17 1.33 16.35 12.58
C SER A 17 2.38 17.05 13.45
N ILE A 18 1.92 17.91 14.36
CA ILE A 18 2.77 18.66 15.30
C ILE A 18 3.72 17.74 16.09
N GLY A 19 3.26 16.54 16.47
CA GLY A 19 4.09 15.55 17.16
C GLY A 19 5.31 15.11 16.35
N ARG A 20 5.19 14.98 15.02
CA ARG A 20 6.34 14.62 14.17
C ARG A 20 7.38 15.74 14.11
N TRP A 21 6.93 16.99 14.11
CA TRP A 21 7.81 18.16 14.17
C TRP A 21 8.52 18.30 15.52
N LEU A 22 7.85 17.96 16.62
CA LEU A 22 8.49 17.93 17.95
C LEU A 22 9.61 16.87 18.01
N ILE A 23 9.37 15.68 17.46
CA ILE A 23 10.38 14.61 17.38
C ILE A 23 11.56 15.05 16.49
N PHE A 24 11.27 15.67 15.34
CA PHE A 24 12.31 16.23 14.49
C PHE A 24 13.14 17.29 15.22
N GLY A 25 12.50 18.24 15.92
CA GLY A 25 13.19 19.26 16.70
C GLY A 25 14.09 18.67 17.79
N LEU A 26 13.61 17.63 18.48
CA LEU A 26 14.39 16.92 19.49
C LEU A 26 15.62 16.22 18.90
N LEU A 27 15.47 15.55 17.75
CA LEU A 27 16.59 14.92 17.04
C LEU A 27 17.57 15.95 16.46
N LEU A 28 17.07 17.11 16.04
CA LEU A 28 17.88 18.22 15.54
C LEU A 28 18.73 18.85 16.64
N ILE A 29 18.31 18.80 17.90
CA ILE A 29 19.11 19.27 19.05
C ILE A 29 20.07 18.16 19.52
N LEU A 30 19.59 16.92 19.65
CA LEU A 30 20.42 15.80 20.12
C LEU A 30 21.52 15.40 19.13
N GLY A 31 21.28 15.51 17.83
CA GLY A 31 22.25 15.16 16.79
C GLY A 31 23.57 15.93 16.93
N PRO A 32 23.55 17.27 16.85
CA PRO A 32 24.74 18.11 17.01
C PRO A 32 25.41 17.95 18.39
N ILE A 33 24.63 17.85 19.47
CA ILE A 33 25.18 17.60 20.81
C ILE A 33 25.93 16.26 20.85
N GLY A 34 25.36 15.22 20.23
CA GLY A 34 26.00 13.91 20.11
C GLY A 34 27.30 13.96 19.30
N VAL A 35 27.33 14.71 18.20
CA VAL A 35 28.56 14.91 17.39
C VAL A 35 29.65 15.57 18.24
N ILE A 36 29.32 16.69 18.90
CA ILE A 36 30.28 17.44 19.73
C ILE A 36 30.77 16.58 20.91
N GLY A 37 29.85 15.94 21.62
CA GLY A 37 30.18 15.09 22.77
C GLY A 37 31.09 13.93 22.38
N ALA A 38 30.81 13.26 21.26
CA ALA A 38 31.64 12.17 20.78
C ALA A 38 33.03 12.64 20.33
N THR A 39 33.14 13.82 19.67
CA THR A 39 34.44 14.38 19.30
C THR A 39 35.32 14.73 20.50
N MET A 40 34.72 15.06 21.66
CA MET A 40 35.45 15.35 22.89
C MET A 40 35.89 14.09 23.66
N LEU A 41 35.20 12.97 23.47
CA LEU A 41 35.47 11.71 24.17
C LEU A 41 36.43 10.78 23.41
N MET A 42 36.57 10.98 22.10
CA MET A 42 37.35 10.11 21.24
C MET A 42 38.83 10.54 21.12
N PRO A 43 39.75 9.58 20.92
CA PRO A 43 41.14 9.89 20.60
C PRO A 43 41.26 10.71 19.30
N PRO A 44 42.19 11.66 19.22
CA PRO A 44 42.33 12.57 18.08
C PRO A 44 42.62 11.85 16.75
N GLU A 45 43.28 10.70 16.81
CA GLU A 45 43.62 9.86 15.67
C GLU A 45 42.37 9.33 14.95
N MET A 46 41.26 9.15 15.69
CA MET A 46 40.00 8.61 15.16
C MET A 46 39.03 9.71 14.68
N ILE A 47 39.34 10.99 14.89
CA ILE A 47 38.45 12.11 14.56
C ILE A 47 38.11 12.12 13.07
N TYR A 48 39.08 11.90 12.19
CA TYR A 48 38.84 11.94 10.74
C TYR A 48 37.91 10.83 10.28
N PHE A 49 38.10 9.61 10.78
CA PHE A 49 37.23 8.47 10.47
C PHE A 49 35.82 8.71 11.01
N TYR A 50 35.71 9.20 12.24
CA TYR A 50 34.44 9.55 12.86
C TYR A 50 33.71 10.65 12.09
N MET A 51 34.39 11.74 11.72
CA MET A 51 33.80 12.83 10.92
C MET A 51 33.31 12.32 9.56
N PHE A 52 34.05 11.43 8.91
CA PHE A 52 33.68 10.87 7.61
C PHE A 52 32.42 9.99 7.66
N PHE A 53 32.22 9.21 8.72
CA PHE A 53 31.06 8.32 8.82
C PHE A 53 29.88 8.94 9.57
N TYR A 54 30.15 9.57 10.71
CA TYR A 54 29.13 10.02 11.64
C TYR A 54 28.45 11.31 11.17
N VAL A 55 29.19 12.25 10.58
CA VAL A 55 28.58 13.49 10.08
C VAL A 55 27.59 13.22 8.95
N PRO A 56 27.92 12.45 7.88
CA PRO A 56 26.93 12.09 6.87
C PRO A 56 25.76 11.32 7.45
N MET A 57 26.00 10.37 8.37
CA MET A 57 24.93 9.61 9.01
C MET A 57 23.94 10.52 9.76
N VAL A 58 24.43 11.50 10.52
CA VAL A 58 23.59 12.48 11.22
C VAL A 58 22.84 13.36 10.21
N ILE A 59 23.49 13.84 9.15
CA ILE A 59 22.85 14.64 8.10
C ILE A 59 21.74 13.84 7.40
N PHE A 60 22.00 12.59 7.01
CA PHE A 60 21.00 11.72 6.40
C PHE A 60 19.85 11.41 7.35
N GLY A 61 20.13 11.17 8.63
CA GLY A 61 19.11 10.95 9.66
C GLY A 61 18.23 12.18 9.87
N LEU A 62 18.82 13.38 9.94
CA LEU A 62 18.08 14.65 10.01
C LEU A 62 17.26 14.90 8.74
N TYR A 63 17.79 14.59 7.57
CA TYR A 63 17.06 14.70 6.31
C TYR A 63 15.87 13.72 6.26
N ALA A 64 16.08 12.46 6.66
CA ALA A 64 15.03 11.45 6.68
C ALA A 64 13.92 11.81 7.67
N THR A 65 14.28 12.27 8.87
CA THR A 65 13.32 12.69 9.90
C THR A 65 12.60 13.98 9.52
N TYR A 66 13.26 14.91 8.84
CA TYR A 66 12.64 16.08 8.23
C TYR A 66 11.59 15.69 7.18
N ARG A 67 11.95 14.79 6.25
CA ARG A 67 11.03 14.28 5.21
C ARG A 67 9.86 13.51 5.81
N TRP A 68 10.10 12.78 6.90
CA TRP A 68 9.06 12.09 7.65
C TRP A 68 8.14 13.09 8.39
N ALA A 69 8.70 14.14 8.99
CA ALA A 69 7.96 15.19 9.68
C ALA A 69 7.09 16.03 8.74
N GLN A 70 7.58 16.30 7.52
CA GLN A 70 6.78 16.91 6.46
C GLN A 70 5.51 16.11 6.16
N GLY A 71 5.55 14.78 6.33
CA GLY A 71 4.47 13.89 5.94
C GLY A 71 4.30 13.92 4.42
N ARG A 72 4.54 12.80 3.75
CA ARG A 72 4.03 12.69 2.39
C ARG A 72 2.53 12.47 2.52
N THR A 73 1.71 13.31 1.91
CA THR A 73 0.34 12.93 1.63
C THR A 73 0.45 11.63 0.85
N ILE A 74 0.01 10.53 1.45
CA ILE A 74 -0.34 9.35 0.66
C ILE A 74 -1.32 9.93 -0.35
N ALA A 75 -0.99 9.82 -1.65
CA ALA A 75 -1.85 10.38 -2.69
C ALA A 75 -3.28 9.99 -2.32
N PRO A 76 -4.21 10.94 -2.16
CA PRO A 76 -5.58 10.60 -1.86
C PRO A 76 -6.02 9.70 -3.01
N THR A 77 -6.01 8.40 -2.78
CA THR A 77 -6.68 7.44 -3.63
C THR A 77 -8.12 7.81 -3.46
N ASP A 78 -8.64 8.53 -4.46
CA ASP A 78 -10.05 8.83 -4.53
C ASP A 78 -10.74 7.47 -4.58
N VAL A 79 -11.41 7.11 -3.49
CA VAL A 79 -12.07 5.82 -3.35
C VAL A 79 -13.10 5.66 -4.47
N SER A 80 -13.68 6.76 -4.96
CA SER A 80 -14.55 6.73 -6.14
C SER A 80 -13.81 6.42 -7.45
N GLU A 81 -12.54 6.78 -7.56
CA GLU A 81 -11.69 6.42 -8.70
C GLU A 81 -11.27 4.96 -8.62
N ASP A 82 -10.90 4.46 -7.43
CA ASP A 82 -10.62 3.05 -7.19
C ASP A 82 -11.86 2.18 -7.41
N ASP A 83 -13.04 2.61 -6.95
CA ASP A 83 -14.31 1.95 -7.22
C ASP A 83 -14.65 1.95 -8.70
N ARG A 84 -14.39 3.05 -9.42
CA ARG A 84 -14.56 3.10 -10.89
C ARG A 84 -13.59 2.15 -11.60
N ILE A 85 -12.36 2.00 -11.11
CA ILE A 85 -11.38 1.05 -11.64
C ILE A 85 -11.82 -0.39 -11.32
N LEU A 86 -12.28 -0.67 -10.10
CA LEU A 86 -12.81 -1.97 -9.70
C LEU A 86 -14.07 -2.34 -10.48
N GLU A 87 -14.98 -1.40 -10.71
CA GLU A 87 -16.17 -1.57 -11.54
C GLU A 87 -15.78 -1.77 -13.00
N SER A 88 -14.76 -1.05 -13.50
CA SER A 88 -14.21 -1.32 -14.82
C SER A 88 -13.63 -2.74 -14.89
N MET A 89 -12.92 -3.23 -13.86
CA MET A 89 -12.44 -4.60 -13.80
C MET A 89 -13.58 -5.62 -13.69
N ARG A 90 -14.68 -5.28 -13.01
CA ARG A 90 -15.90 -6.10 -12.93
C ARG A 90 -16.57 -6.24 -14.30
N LYS A 91 -16.59 -5.16 -15.10
CA LYS A 91 -17.07 -5.17 -16.51
C LYS A 91 -16.18 -6.01 -17.44
N HIS A 92 -14.94 -6.29 -17.07
CA HIS A 92 -14.01 -7.15 -17.82
C HIS A 92 -13.96 -8.60 -17.31
N ALA A 93 -14.76 -8.98 -16.31
CA ALA A 93 -14.92 -10.38 -15.96
C ALA A 93 -15.67 -11.10 -17.08
N LEU A 94 -15.03 -12.11 -17.68
CA LEU A 94 -15.65 -12.91 -18.73
C LEU A 94 -16.76 -13.76 -18.12
N SER A 95 -17.91 -13.85 -18.78
CA SER A 95 -19.00 -14.71 -18.29
C SER A 95 -18.59 -16.18 -18.40
N ALA A 96 -18.83 -16.92 -17.33
CA ALA A 96 -18.77 -18.37 -17.33
C ALA A 96 -20.18 -18.93 -17.43
N GLN A 97 -20.50 -19.56 -18.57
CA GLN A 97 -21.79 -20.21 -18.76
C GLN A 97 -21.83 -21.55 -18.03
N LYS A 98 -22.93 -21.78 -17.29
CA LYS A 98 -23.24 -23.08 -16.71
C LYS A 98 -23.64 -24.06 -17.82
N THR A 99 -23.10 -25.28 -17.75
CA THR A 99 -23.55 -26.34 -18.67
C THR A 99 -24.90 -26.87 -18.18
N PRO A 100 -25.94 -26.94 -19.05
CA PRO A 100 -27.26 -27.39 -18.62
C PRO A 100 -27.17 -28.80 -17.99
N HIS A 101 -27.78 -28.96 -16.81
CA HIS A 101 -27.83 -30.19 -16.01
C HIS A 101 -26.53 -30.62 -15.30
N SER A 102 -25.54 -29.73 -15.14
CA SER A 102 -24.32 -30.03 -14.35
C SER A 102 -23.77 -28.77 -13.65
N ASP A 103 -23.05 -28.96 -12.54
CA ASP A 103 -22.38 -27.85 -11.82
C ASP A 103 -21.00 -27.50 -12.40
N THR A 104 -20.85 -27.72 -13.70
CA THR A 104 -19.64 -27.38 -14.45
C THR A 104 -19.82 -26.07 -15.19
N PHE A 105 -18.85 -25.18 -15.01
CA PHE A 105 -18.77 -23.86 -15.64
C PHE A 105 -17.70 -23.87 -16.72
N GLY A 106 -18.00 -23.26 -17.86
CA GLY A 106 -17.04 -23.07 -18.94
C GLY A 106 -16.27 -21.76 -18.79
N CYS A 107 -14.93 -21.80 -18.85
CA CYS A 107 -14.13 -20.58 -18.94
C CYS A 107 -14.06 -20.09 -20.39
N ALA A 108 -14.56 -18.88 -20.66
CA ALA A 108 -14.50 -18.27 -21.99
C ALA A 108 -13.07 -17.92 -22.47
N ASN A 109 -12.08 -17.85 -21.56
CA ASN A 109 -10.70 -17.53 -21.91
C ASN A 109 -9.90 -18.77 -22.35
N CYS A 110 -9.88 -19.82 -21.53
CA CYS A 110 -9.08 -21.03 -21.82
C CYS A 110 -9.89 -22.18 -22.42
N GLY A 111 -11.22 -22.04 -22.55
CA GLY A 111 -12.11 -23.06 -23.10
C GLY A 111 -12.27 -24.32 -22.23
N LYS A 112 -11.65 -24.36 -21.04
CA LYS A 112 -11.74 -25.51 -20.12
C LYS A 112 -12.98 -25.40 -19.24
N GLN A 113 -13.56 -26.55 -18.93
CA GLN A 113 -14.66 -26.70 -17.98
C GLN A 113 -14.10 -27.01 -16.60
N PHE A 114 -14.69 -26.42 -15.56
CA PHE A 114 -14.33 -26.67 -14.17
C PHE A 114 -15.57 -26.80 -13.30
N LEU A 115 -15.46 -27.55 -12.21
CA LEU A 115 -16.48 -27.61 -11.17
C LEU A 115 -16.36 -26.37 -10.28
N LEU A 116 -17.50 -25.80 -9.88
CA LEU A 116 -17.52 -24.65 -8.98
C LEU A 116 -16.75 -24.90 -7.67
N ALA A 117 -16.81 -26.13 -7.15
CA ALA A 117 -16.07 -26.55 -5.95
C ALA A 117 -14.54 -26.45 -6.08
N ASN A 118 -14.01 -26.45 -7.30
CA ASN A 118 -12.57 -26.35 -7.58
C ASN A 118 -12.12 -24.92 -7.90
N ALA A 119 -13.05 -23.96 -7.97
CA ALA A 119 -12.75 -22.58 -8.26
C ALA A 119 -12.52 -21.78 -6.97
N THR A 120 -11.54 -20.88 -6.99
CA THR A 120 -11.27 -19.99 -5.86
C THR A 120 -12.27 -18.84 -5.88
N PRO A 121 -13.09 -18.66 -4.82
CA PRO A 121 -14.03 -17.54 -4.74
C PRO A 121 -13.27 -16.25 -4.47
N VAL A 122 -13.58 -15.21 -5.23
CA VAL A 122 -13.03 -13.86 -5.04
C VAL A 122 -14.09 -12.93 -4.47
N ASP A 123 -15.35 -13.09 -4.90
CA ASP A 123 -16.50 -12.30 -4.47
C ASP A 123 -17.79 -13.10 -4.66
N VAL A 124 -18.93 -12.52 -4.25
CA VAL A 124 -20.27 -13.04 -4.55
C VAL A 124 -20.44 -13.06 -6.07
N ASP A 125 -20.58 -14.27 -6.64
CA ASP A 125 -20.72 -14.56 -8.07
C ASP A 125 -19.45 -14.39 -8.93
N ILE A 126 -18.28 -14.18 -8.33
CA ILE A 126 -17.00 -14.07 -9.06
C ILE A 126 -16.03 -15.14 -8.59
N VAL A 127 -15.59 -15.97 -9.54
CA VAL A 127 -14.62 -17.05 -9.31
C VAL A 127 -13.42 -16.93 -10.22
N LEU A 128 -12.27 -17.43 -9.77
CA LEU A 128 -11.08 -17.59 -10.62
C LEU A 128 -11.11 -18.94 -11.31
N CYS A 129 -10.82 -18.95 -12.62
CA CYS A 129 -10.64 -20.19 -13.34
C CYS A 129 -9.42 -20.95 -12.79
N PRO A 130 -9.54 -22.22 -12.38
CA PRO A 130 -8.43 -22.99 -11.80
C PRO A 130 -7.30 -23.32 -12.79
N PHE A 131 -7.47 -22.99 -14.07
CA PHE A 131 -6.51 -23.30 -15.13
C PHE A 131 -5.78 -22.10 -15.70
N CYS A 132 -6.33 -20.90 -15.57
CA CYS A 132 -5.80 -19.70 -16.22
C CYS A 132 -5.94 -18.43 -15.38
N ASP A 133 -6.36 -18.57 -14.11
CA ASP A 133 -6.54 -17.50 -13.13
C ASP A 133 -7.34 -16.29 -13.62
N THR A 134 -8.16 -16.51 -14.65
CA THR A 134 -9.00 -15.47 -15.23
C THR A 134 -10.23 -15.30 -14.35
N ARG A 135 -10.59 -14.05 -14.06
CA ARG A 135 -11.81 -13.72 -13.32
C ARG A 135 -13.02 -14.00 -14.18
N LEU A 136 -13.91 -14.83 -13.65
CA LEU A 136 -15.12 -15.26 -14.31
C LEU A 136 -16.33 -14.84 -13.48
N HIS A 137 -17.32 -14.25 -14.15
CA HIS A 137 -18.62 -13.99 -13.56
C HIS A 137 -19.50 -15.21 -13.76
N LEU A 138 -20.04 -15.76 -12.68
CA LEU A 138 -21.01 -16.86 -12.75
C LEU A 138 -22.32 -16.30 -13.28
N THR A 139 -22.75 -16.78 -14.44
CA THR A 139 -24.07 -16.48 -15.01
C THR A 139 -24.86 -17.78 -15.04
N GLU A 140 -26.01 -17.80 -14.37
CA GLU A 140 -26.93 -18.95 -14.35
C GLU A 140 -27.48 -19.30 -15.74
#